data_AF-A0A532B8X0-F1
#
_entry.id   AF-A0A532B8X0-F1
#
_cell.length_a   1.000
_cell.length_b   1.000
_cell.length_c   1.000
_cell.angle_alpha   90.00
_cell.angle_beta   90.00
_cell.angle_gamma   90.00
#
_symmetry.space_group_name_H-M   'P 1'
#
loop_
_entity.id
_entity.type
_entity.pdbx_description
1 polymer ?
#
loop_
_entity_poly.entity_id
_entity_poly.type
_entity_poly.pdbx_seq_one_letter_code
_entity_poly.pdbx_strand_id
1 'polypeptide(L)'
;AKNVLTVPSIAFRYRPVQTAERGWSLTDLFTGRMGRPGGNRQRQAAAKPTDGSRTLYLLENGRPHPVNVRVGSTDGELTEIVSGLEEGAQVITASQQRS
;
A
#
# COMPACT_ATOMS: atom_id res chain seq x y z
N ALA A 1 31.18 -9.29 -2.01
CA ALA A 1 30.18 -8.22 -1.85
C ALA A 1 28.98 -8.81 -1.12
N LYS A 2 28.38 -8.10 -0.16
CA LYS A 2 27.25 -8.62 0.62
C LYS A 2 25.97 -8.49 -0.23
N ASN A 3 25.30 -9.61 -0.50
CA ASN A 3 24.01 -9.65 -1.18
C ASN A 3 22.95 -9.00 -0.28
N VAL A 4 22.63 -7.74 -0.54
CA VAL A 4 21.61 -6.99 0.20
C VAL A 4 20.45 -6.70 -0.76
N LEU A 5 19.25 -7.11 -0.37
CA LEU A 5 18.05 -6.84 -1.15
C LEU A 5 17.67 -5.36 -0.98
N THR A 6 17.57 -4.64 -2.08
CA THR A 6 17.19 -3.23 -2.09
C THR A 6 15.98 -3.01 -2.97
N VAL A 7 15.15 -2.04 -2.61
CA VAL A 7 13.99 -1.61 -3.38
C VAL A 7 14.00 -0.10 -3.56
N PRO A 8 13.42 0.44 -4.64
CA PRO A 8 13.22 1.87 -4.78
C PRO A 8 12.38 2.44 -3.64
N SER A 9 12.88 3.46 -2.96
CA SER A 9 12.21 4.14 -1.84
C SER A 9 10.83 4.71 -2.23
N ILE A 10 10.63 4.99 -3.52
CA ILE A 10 9.35 5.44 -4.07
C ILE A 10 8.24 4.38 -3.97
N ALA A 11 8.57 3.09 -3.91
CA ALA A 11 7.59 2.01 -3.81
C ALA A 11 6.72 2.10 -2.55
N PHE A 12 7.29 2.56 -1.43
CA PHE A 12 6.54 2.74 -0.19
C PHE A 12 5.44 3.83 -0.28
N ARG A 13 5.51 4.69 -1.30
CA ARG A 13 4.51 5.73 -1.56
C ARG A 13 3.34 5.23 -2.38
N TYR A 14 3.46 4.09 -3.05
CA TYR A 14 2.39 3.52 -3.84
C TYR A 14 1.15 3.25 -2.97
N ARG A 15 -0.01 3.66 -3.47
CA ARG A 15 -1.31 3.39 -2.87
C ARG A 15 -2.20 2.82 -3.96
N PRO A 16 -2.67 1.56 -3.84
CA PRO A 16 -3.55 1.00 -4.86
C PRO A 16 -4.83 1.81 -4.91
N VAL A 17 -5.24 2.18 -6.13
CA VAL A 17 -6.60 2.68 -6.36
C VAL A 17 -7.52 1.50 -6.10
N GLN A 18 -8.13 1.47 -4.91
CA GLN A 18 -9.25 0.59 -4.68
C GLN A 18 -10.35 1.13 -5.59
N THR A 19 -10.70 0.42 -6.66
CA THR A 19 -12.00 0.58 -7.33
C THR A 19 -13.05 0.11 -6.33
N ALA A 20 -13.23 0.89 -5.26
CA ALA A 20 -14.42 0.82 -4.45
C ALA A 20 -15.51 1.33 -5.38
N GLU A 21 -16.24 0.40 -5.97
CA GLU A 21 -17.64 0.58 -6.30
C GLU A 21 -18.29 1.15 -5.02
N ARG A 22 -18.29 2.47 -4.87
CA ARG A 22 -19.14 3.15 -3.89
C ARG A 22 -20.54 2.95 -4.43
N GLY A 23 -21.09 1.77 -4.16
CA GLY A 23 -22.48 1.46 -4.40
C GLY A 23 -23.29 2.48 -3.63
N TRP A 24 -23.91 3.40 -4.36
CA TRP A 24 -25.00 4.21 -3.86
C TRP A 24 -26.10 3.22 -3.49
N SER A 25 -26.32 2.98 -2.19
CA SER A 25 -27.36 2.07 -1.76
C SER A 25 -28.70 2.79 -1.90
N LEU A 26 -29.65 2.22 -2.65
CA LEU A 26 -31.02 2.73 -2.72
C LEU A 26 -31.67 2.83 -1.33
N THR A 27 -31.19 2.05 -0.36
CA THR A 27 -31.64 2.09 1.05
C THR A 27 -31.29 3.41 1.75
N ASP A 28 -30.23 4.10 1.33
CA ASP A 28 -29.82 5.41 1.87
C ASP A 28 -30.77 6.54 1.42
N LEU A 29 -31.52 6.33 0.34
CA LEU A 29 -32.50 7.29 -0.17
C LEU A 29 -33.82 7.28 0.63
N PHE A 30 -34.20 6.11 1.16
CA PHE A 30 -35.49 5.93 1.86
C PHE A 30 -35.43 6.24 3.36
N THR A 31 -34.24 6.31 3.98
CA THR A 31 -34.13 6.41 5.45
C THR A 31 -34.05 7.83 6.00
N GLY A 32 -34.10 8.89 5.16
CA GLY A 32 -34.30 10.28 5.61
C GLY A 32 -33.36 10.77 6.72
N ARG A 33 -32.26 10.04 6.98
CA ARG A 33 -31.33 10.36 8.05
C ARG A 33 -30.26 11.26 7.45
N MET A 34 -30.37 12.53 7.79
CA MET A 34 -29.21 13.40 7.99
C MET A 34 -28.28 12.73 8.99
N GLY A 35 -27.42 11.83 8.52
CA GLY A 35 -26.60 10.96 9.35
C GLY A 35 -25.28 10.66 8.65
N ARG A 36 -24.28 11.52 8.86
CA ARG A 36 -22.90 11.02 8.90
C ARG A 36 -22.79 10.21 10.19
N PRO A 37 -22.52 8.90 10.13
CA PRO A 37 -21.14 8.46 10.33
C PRO A 37 -20.80 7.10 9.67
N GLY A 38 -19.51 6.85 9.41
CA GLY A 38 -19.03 5.47 9.28
C GLY A 38 -18.95 4.89 7.87
N GLY A 39 -18.18 5.54 6.99
CA GLY A 39 -17.44 4.78 5.99
C GLY A 39 -16.03 4.62 6.51
N ASN A 40 -15.62 3.38 6.76
CA ASN A 40 -14.30 2.94 7.19
C ASN A 40 -13.22 3.55 6.29
N ARG A 41 -12.89 4.84 6.48
CA ARG A 41 -11.62 5.42 6.06
C ARG A 41 -10.64 4.74 6.97
N GLN A 42 -10.26 3.54 6.54
CA GLN A 42 -9.11 2.83 7.01
C GLN A 42 -8.04 3.90 7.16
N ARG A 43 -7.86 4.30 8.42
CA ARG A 43 -6.72 5.04 8.88
C ARG A 43 -5.56 4.08 8.69
N GLN A 44 -5.17 3.88 7.45
CA GLN A 44 -3.80 3.64 7.06
C GLN A 44 -3.18 5.02 6.74
N ALA A 45 -3.51 6.03 7.55
CA ALA A 45 -2.40 6.71 8.22
C ALA A 45 -1.75 5.64 9.08
N ALA A 46 -0.94 4.77 8.45
CA ALA A 46 -0.21 3.72 9.13
C ALA A 46 0.54 4.44 10.23
N ALA A 47 0.16 4.20 11.48
CA ALA A 47 1.01 4.52 12.60
C ALA A 47 2.36 3.95 12.22
N LYS A 48 3.36 4.81 11.99
CA LYS A 48 4.66 4.41 11.47
C LYS A 48 5.13 3.28 12.38
N PRO A 49 5.22 2.03 11.90
CA PRO A 49 5.52 0.92 12.79
C PRO A 49 6.82 1.21 13.51
N THR A 50 6.79 1.16 14.83
CA THR A 50 7.93 1.54 15.67
C THR A 50 9.10 0.55 15.54
N ASP A 51 8.85 -0.64 14.96
CA ASP A 51 9.87 -1.67 14.73
C ASP A 51 10.64 -1.53 13.39
N GLY A 52 10.28 -0.55 12.57
CA GLY A 52 10.87 -0.37 11.23
C GLY A 52 10.17 -1.15 10.11
N SER A 53 9.02 -1.78 10.38
CA SER A 53 8.18 -2.39 9.34
C SER A 53 7.46 -1.35 8.48
N ARG A 54 7.27 -1.69 7.20
CA ARG A 54 6.55 -0.89 6.21
C ARG A 54 5.82 -1.80 5.23
N THR A 55 4.70 -1.32 4.71
CA THR A 55 3.96 -2.02 3.64
C THR A 55 4.57 -1.70 2.28
N LEU A 56 4.90 -2.75 1.53
CA LEU A 56 5.13 -2.72 0.09
C LEU A 56 3.97 -3.40 -0.64
N TYR A 57 3.87 -3.14 -1.93
CA TYR A 57 2.92 -3.83 -2.79
C TYR A 57 3.68 -4.57 -3.89
N LEU A 58 3.45 -5.87 -3.98
CA LEU A 58 3.94 -6.70 -5.06
C LEU A 58 2.92 -6.72 -6.19
N LEU A 59 3.40 -6.90 -7.42
CA LEU A 59 2.56 -7.19 -8.56
C LEU A 59 2.44 -8.72 -8.68
N GLU A 60 1.28 -9.25 -8.31
CA GLU A 60 0.99 -10.68 -8.42
C GLU A 60 -0.28 -10.86 -9.25
N ASN A 61 -0.20 -11.66 -10.32
CA ASN A 61 -1.34 -11.93 -11.21
C ASN A 61 -2.05 -10.66 -11.71
N GLY A 62 -1.27 -9.60 -11.97
CA GLY A 62 -1.78 -8.30 -12.43
C GLY A 62 -2.47 -7.47 -11.36
N ARG A 63 -2.38 -7.85 -10.08
CA ARG A 63 -3.03 -7.14 -8.95
C ARG A 63 -2.00 -6.74 -7.89
N PRO A 64 -2.19 -5.60 -7.21
CA PRO A 64 -1.36 -5.23 -6.06
C PRO A 64 -1.60 -6.15 -4.86
N HIS A 65 -0.56 -6.85 -4.41
CA HIS A 65 -0.56 -7.69 -3.20
C HIS A 65 0.21 -7.00 -2.07
N PRO A 66 -0.41 -6.64 -0.93
CA PRO A 66 0.27 -5.97 0.17
C PRO A 66 1.16 -6.94 0.95
N VAL A 67 2.43 -6.58 1.13
CA VAL A 67 3.41 -7.34 1.92
C VAL A 67 4.03 -6.44 2.98
N ASN A 68 4.17 -6.97 4.20
CA ASN A 68 4.86 -6.26 5.26
C ASN A 68 6.36 -6.61 5.25
N VAL A 69 7.20 -5.59 5.14
CA VAL A 69 8.66 -5.75 5.08
C VAL A 69 9.33 -4.99 6.21
N ARG A 70 10.46 -5.49 6.69
CA ARG A 70 11.34 -4.74 7.59
C ARG A 70 12.37 -3.99 6.78
N VAL A 71 12.44 -2.67 6.95
CA VAL A 71 13.41 -1.84 6.22
C VAL A 71 14.65 -1.56 7.05
N GLY A 72 15.79 -1.46 6.37
CA GLY A 72 17.08 -1.08 6.92
C GLY A 72 17.47 0.34 6.54
N SER A 73 18.74 0.51 6.17
CA SER A 73 19.27 1.81 5.74
C SER A 73 18.72 2.22 4.38
N THR A 74 18.70 3.52 4.12
CA THR A 74 18.33 4.10 2.82
C THR A 74 19.39 5.11 2.41
N ASP A 75 19.78 5.11 1.15
CA ASP A 75 20.63 6.17 0.56
C ASP A 75 19.80 7.36 0.04
N GLY A 76 18.49 7.16 -0.08
CA GLY A 76 17.50 8.17 -0.50
C GLY A 76 16.71 7.70 -1.72
N GLU A 77 17.37 6.96 -2.61
CA GLU A 77 16.77 6.38 -3.81
C GLU A 77 16.38 4.91 -3.58
N LEU A 78 17.25 4.18 -2.89
CA LEU A 78 17.10 2.77 -2.55
C LEU A 78 16.99 2.61 -1.03
N THR A 79 16.11 1.70 -0.63
CA THR A 79 15.93 1.25 0.75
C THR A 79 16.30 -0.22 0.84
N GLU A 80 17.15 -0.55 1.81
CA GLU A 80 17.48 -1.93 2.17
C GLU A 80 16.27 -2.65 2.78
N ILE A 81 16.05 -3.90 2.37
CA ILE A 81 15.07 -4.80 2.97
C ILE A 81 15.80 -5.84 3.81
N VAL A 82 15.53 -5.81 5.12
CA VAL A 82 16.11 -6.74 6.10
C VAL A 82 15.34 -8.07 6.09
N SER A 83 14.02 -8.03 5.91
CA SER A 83 13.17 -9.23 5.85
C SER A 83 11.80 -8.96 5.25
N GLY A 84 11.09 -10.03 4.88
CA GLY A 84 9.71 -9.99 4.38
C GLY A 84 9.58 -9.84 2.86
N LEU A 85 10.68 -9.95 2.12
CA LEU A 85 10.69 -9.88 0.66
C LEU A 85 11.66 -10.92 0.09
N GLU A 86 11.26 -11.55 -1.00
CA GLU A 86 12.09 -12.51 -1.74
C GLU A 86 12.82 -11.82 -2.89
N GLU A 87 13.99 -12.34 -3.25
CA GLU A 87 14.71 -11.88 -4.43
C GLU A 87 13.89 -12.17 -5.70
N GLY A 88 13.87 -11.22 -6.63
CA GLY A 88 13.10 -11.33 -7.88
C GLY A 88 11.62 -10.94 -7.76
N ALA A 89 11.12 -10.61 -6.56
CA ALA A 89 9.75 -10.13 -6.37
C ALA A 89 9.50 -8.82 -7.15
N GLN A 90 8.36 -8.75 -7.84
CA GLN A 90 7.98 -7.56 -8.61
C GLN A 90 7.32 -6.52 -7.70
N VAL A 91 8.06 -5.46 -7.35
CA VAL A 91 7.56 -4.38 -6.50
C VAL A 91 6.92 -3.27 -7.33
N ILE A 92 5.73 -2.80 -6.91
CA ILE A 92 5.05 -1.68 -7.55
C ILE A 92 5.63 -0.35 -7.06
N THR A 93 6.12 0.45 -8.00
CA THR A 93 6.70 1.79 -7.72
C THR A 93 5.73 2.94 -8.01
N ALA A 94 4.83 2.76 -8.99
CA ALA A 94 3.81 3.73 -9.37
C ALA A 94 2.68 3.04 -10.15
N SER A 95 1.51 3.69 -10.21
CA SER A 95 0.46 3.38 -11.18
C SER A 95 0.04 4.65 -11.90
N GLN A 96 -0.20 4.56 -13.20
CA GLN A 96 -0.82 5.64 -13.96
C GLN A 96 -2.26 5.25 -14.29
N GLN A 97 -3.20 6.10 -13.89
CA GLN A 97 -4.58 5.99 -14.35
C GLN A 97 -4.67 6.79 -15.65
N ARG A 98 -4.74 6.09 -16.78
CA ARG A 98 -5.02 6.72 -18.07
C ARG A 98 -6.52 7.02 -18.12
N SER A 99 -6.87 8.31 -18.10
CA SER A 99 -8.23 8.82 -18.32
C SER A 99 -8.58 8.86 -19.80
#